data_AF-A0A3F2ZPV4-F1
#
_entry.id   AF-A0A3F2ZPV4-F1
#
_cell.length_a   1.000
_cell.length_b   1.000
_cell.length_c   1.000
_cell.angle_alpha   90.00
_cell.angle_beta   90.00
_cell.angle_gamma   90.00
#
_symmetry.space_group_name_H-M   'P 1'
#
loop_
_entity.id
_entity.type
_entity.pdbx_description
1 polymer ?
#
loop_
_entity_poly.entity_id
_entity_poly.type
_entity_poly.pdbx_seq_one_letter_code
_entity_poly.pdbx_strand_id
1 'polypeptide(L)'
;MNSSIKKIYNDIQEKVINYSDTIDLADGNYVVRRGDGWILSRQNQILGGSVISNGSTGIVGDLRVNDNAIPYYYPTPSFNEEYIKNNIQTVFTNFTEANQIPIGFEFSKTAPSNKNLYMYLQYTYIRYEIIKVLQHEIIERAVLYVPSLGYVKSIEFNPGEKINKDFYFLTNDKCILNEQFLYKKILETTKNIPTNNIFNSKVSSTQRVLPYSNGLYVINKGDGYIRTNDKDLIGTLLIEAGSSGSIIQPRLRNTTRPLFTTSNDTKFSQQYTEERLKDAFNVQLFNTSTSLFKFVEEAPSDKNICIKAYNTYEKYELIDYQNGSIVNKAEYYLPSLGYCEVTNAPSPESEVVKMQVAEDGFIQNGPEEEIVVGVINPSENIQEINTAISDNYTYNIPGIVNNNPFYILFTVNTTGIYKINTQNNLPPLKIYEAIGSGNRNLQAGNLCNNNIKAINYITGFDSPNAKSYLVVLLNKDKNYYIRVPQTSPNIENQIKFKREEGDLRNLMNSSVNIIDNLNSTGAHYYTRQSPDVHDYISYEFTVPGNFNNKDTSNIRLYTSNNQGIGTLFRVIETIDGYKLIGIRQNLHLLNNTNSIRLLNGAIYILKVEVTELNNYNIRLHIDITN
;
A
#
# COMPACT_ATOMS: atom_id res chain seq x y z
N MET A 1 -12.36 25.63 -9.28
CA MET A 1 -11.95 25.46 -7.86
C MET A 1 -11.56 26.80 -7.31
N ASN A 2 -12.06 27.17 -6.12
CA ASN A 2 -11.56 28.32 -5.37
C ASN A 2 -10.99 27.79 -4.04
N SER A 3 -9.67 27.62 -3.97
CA SER A 3 -8.97 27.50 -2.68
C SER A 3 -8.99 28.87 -2.00
N SER A 4 -9.16 28.90 -0.68
CA SER A 4 -9.20 30.15 0.07
C SER A 4 -8.60 29.97 1.45
N ILE A 5 -7.88 30.99 1.91
CA ILE A 5 -7.35 31.07 3.28
C ILE A 5 -7.85 32.36 3.92
N LYS A 6 -8.24 32.26 5.18
CA LYS A 6 -8.71 33.38 5.99
C LYS A 6 -7.99 33.33 7.34
N LYS A 7 -7.43 34.47 7.77
CA LYS A 7 -6.78 34.60 9.08
C LYS A 7 -7.84 34.71 10.19
N ILE A 8 -7.60 34.06 11.31
CA ILE A 8 -8.46 34.13 12.50
C ILE A 8 -8.01 35.32 13.35
N TYR A 9 -8.92 36.27 13.58
CA TYR A 9 -8.76 37.38 14.52
C TYR A 9 -9.91 37.32 15.52
N ASN A 10 -9.65 37.66 16.79
CA ASN A 10 -10.66 37.74 17.86
C ASN A 10 -11.86 38.59 17.41
N ASP A 11 -12.91 37.92 16.94
CA ASP A 11 -14.26 38.40 16.58
C ASP A 11 -14.48 39.33 15.38
N ILE A 12 -13.48 39.62 14.52
CA ILE A 12 -13.71 40.34 13.23
C ILE A 12 -12.78 39.79 12.13
N GLN A 13 -13.34 39.25 11.04
CA GLN A 13 -12.57 38.82 9.86
C GLN A 13 -12.23 40.00 8.94
N GLU A 14 -11.03 40.00 8.36
CA GLU A 14 -10.82 40.46 6.97
C GLU A 14 -9.41 40.13 6.47
N LYS A 15 -9.33 39.21 5.50
CA LYS A 15 -8.52 39.26 4.25
C LYS A 15 -8.54 37.87 3.60
N VAL A 16 -9.16 37.76 2.43
CA VAL A 16 -9.06 36.56 1.58
C VAL A 16 -7.72 36.61 0.87
N ILE A 17 -6.88 35.58 1.04
CA ILE A 17 -5.65 35.43 0.25
C ILE A 17 -5.91 34.34 -0.79
N ASN A 18 -5.75 34.67 -2.07
CA ASN A 18 -5.87 33.71 -3.17
C ASN A 18 -4.55 32.93 -3.34
N TYR A 19 -4.65 31.64 -3.68
CA TYR A 19 -3.51 30.72 -3.69
C TYR A 19 -2.60 30.91 -4.91
N SER A 20 -1.30 31.05 -4.67
CA SER A 20 -0.20 30.63 -5.56
C SER A 20 0.88 30.00 -4.67
N ASP A 21 1.65 29.04 -5.17
CA ASP A 21 2.41 28.02 -4.40
C ASP A 21 3.52 28.53 -3.45
N THR A 22 3.60 29.82 -3.18
CA THR A 22 4.48 30.45 -2.19
C THR A 22 3.76 31.63 -1.53
N ILE A 23 3.00 31.38 -0.45
CA ILE A 23 2.49 32.47 0.39
C ILE A 23 3.37 32.59 1.63
N ASP A 24 4.02 33.74 1.74
CA ASP A 24 4.67 34.23 2.94
C ASP A 24 3.59 34.64 3.96
N LEU A 25 3.12 33.69 4.76
CA LEU A 25 2.09 33.92 5.77
C LEU A 25 2.72 34.53 7.02
N ALA A 26 2.20 35.67 7.47
CA ALA A 26 2.58 36.25 8.75
C ALA A 26 2.18 35.34 9.92
N ASP A 27 2.78 35.54 11.08
CA ASP A 27 2.45 34.79 12.29
C ASP A 27 0.95 34.86 12.63
N GLY A 28 0.36 33.72 12.99
CA GLY A 28 -1.03 33.61 13.42
C GLY A 28 -1.73 32.31 13.03
N ASN A 29 -3.02 32.22 13.35
CA ASN A 29 -3.86 31.08 13.01
C ASN A 29 -4.70 31.39 11.76
N TYR A 30 -4.89 30.41 10.90
CA TYR A 30 -5.64 30.54 9.66
C TYR A 30 -6.57 29.34 9.46
N VAL A 31 -7.74 29.58 8.86
CA VAL A 31 -8.58 28.52 8.31
C VAL A 31 -8.38 28.46 6.80
N VAL A 32 -8.11 27.27 6.28
CA VAL A 32 -7.85 27.01 4.87
C VAL A 32 -8.94 26.09 4.33
N ARG A 33 -9.54 26.44 3.19
CA ARG A 33 -10.34 25.53 2.37
C ARG A 33 -9.53 25.10 1.17
N ARG A 34 -9.13 23.84 1.13
CA ARG A 34 -8.35 23.23 0.05
C ARG A 34 -9.20 22.79 -1.15
N GLY A 35 -10.53 22.94 -1.06
CA GLY A 35 -11.45 22.57 -2.11
C GLY A 35 -11.88 21.10 -2.05
N ASP A 36 -12.62 20.68 -3.07
CA ASP A 36 -13.24 19.36 -3.18
C ASP A 36 -12.35 18.37 -3.94
N GLY A 37 -12.76 17.10 -4.02
CA GLY A 37 -12.06 16.06 -4.77
C GLY A 37 -10.91 15.41 -4.02
N TRP A 38 -10.86 15.55 -2.70
CA TRP A 38 -9.89 14.82 -1.88
C TRP A 38 -10.37 13.39 -1.68
N ILE A 39 -9.45 12.44 -1.84
CA ILE A 39 -9.67 11.04 -1.48
C ILE A 39 -8.63 10.63 -0.45
N LEU A 40 -9.07 9.83 0.52
CA LEU A 40 -8.26 9.43 1.66
C LEU A 40 -7.59 8.09 1.38
N SER A 41 -6.28 8.03 1.62
CA SER A 41 -5.50 6.80 1.62
C SER A 41 -6.07 5.75 2.55
N ARG A 42 -5.93 4.48 2.15
CA ARG A 42 -6.46 3.32 2.89
C ARG A 42 -7.97 3.36 3.10
N GLN A 43 -8.70 4.26 2.45
CA GLN A 43 -10.13 4.19 2.45
C GLN A 43 -10.52 3.71 1.08
N ASN A 44 -10.86 2.42 0.99
CA ASN A 44 -11.84 2.02 -0.02
C ASN A 44 -13.16 2.67 0.38
N GLN A 45 -13.25 3.96 0.07
CA GLN A 45 -14.49 4.64 -0.25
C GLN A 45 -15.05 4.14 -1.59
N ILE A 46 -14.46 3.07 -2.15
CA ILE A 46 -15.09 2.30 -3.20
C ILE A 46 -16.38 1.78 -2.62
N LEU A 47 -17.46 2.30 -3.17
CA LEU A 47 -18.78 1.78 -2.91
C LEU A 47 -19.05 0.45 -3.65
N GLY A 48 -18.00 -0.06 -4.32
CA GLY A 48 -17.93 -1.18 -5.24
C GLY A 48 -17.71 -0.70 -6.68
N GLY A 49 -17.44 -1.65 -7.57
CA GLY A 49 -17.32 -1.42 -8.99
C GLY A 49 -18.40 -2.17 -9.77
N SER A 50 -18.81 -1.58 -10.89
CA SER A 50 -19.76 -2.19 -11.81
C SER A 50 -19.06 -2.52 -13.12
N VAL A 51 -19.28 -3.74 -13.60
CA VAL A 51 -18.74 -4.21 -14.88
C VAL A 51 -19.86 -4.15 -15.91
N ILE A 52 -19.64 -3.35 -16.95
CA ILE A 52 -20.61 -3.06 -18.01
C ILE A 52 -20.06 -3.62 -19.32
N SER A 53 -20.83 -4.48 -19.97
CA SER A 53 -20.51 -5.01 -21.29
C SER A 53 -20.42 -3.92 -22.35
N ASN A 54 -19.62 -4.19 -23.37
CA ASN A 54 -19.46 -3.32 -24.54
C ASN A 54 -20.81 -2.93 -25.16
N GLY A 55 -20.99 -1.62 -25.41
CA GLY A 55 -22.23 -1.06 -25.95
C GLY A 55 -23.34 -0.79 -24.91
N SER A 56 -23.22 -1.35 -23.71
CA SER A 56 -24.26 -1.23 -22.68
C SER A 56 -24.13 0.00 -21.80
N THR A 57 -25.25 0.43 -21.20
CA THR A 57 -25.27 1.55 -20.26
C THR A 57 -25.40 1.06 -18.82
N GLY A 58 -24.41 1.39 -18.00
CA GLY A 58 -24.47 1.20 -16.56
C GLY A 58 -24.69 2.50 -15.82
N ILE A 59 -25.45 2.41 -14.73
CA ILE A 59 -25.72 3.50 -13.80
C ILE A 59 -25.28 3.03 -12.42
N VAL A 60 -24.36 3.78 -11.81
CA VAL A 60 -23.95 3.57 -10.42
C VAL A 60 -24.22 4.84 -9.64
N GLY A 61 -24.58 4.68 -8.37
CA GLY A 61 -24.91 5.81 -7.52
C GLY A 61 -24.89 5.45 -6.06
N ASP A 62 -25.14 6.46 -5.24
CA ASP A 62 -25.40 6.29 -3.83
C ASP A 62 -26.63 7.11 -3.47
N LEU A 63 -27.55 6.48 -2.75
CA LEU A 63 -28.85 7.05 -2.39
C LEU A 63 -28.94 7.22 -0.87
N ARG A 64 -27.95 7.91 -0.27
CA ARG A 64 -28.05 8.26 1.15
C ARG A 64 -29.02 9.41 1.31
N VAL A 65 -30.26 9.08 1.64
CA VAL A 65 -31.22 10.00 2.23
C VAL A 65 -31.20 9.72 3.74
N ASN A 66 -30.43 10.50 4.49
CA ASN A 66 -30.35 10.50 5.97
C ASN A 66 -29.31 9.60 6.67
N ASP A 67 -28.29 9.08 5.98
CA ASP A 67 -27.17 8.42 6.69
C ASP A 67 -26.12 9.45 7.13
N ASN A 68 -25.69 9.34 8.40
CA ASN A 68 -24.66 10.18 8.99
C ASN A 68 -23.32 9.92 8.27
N ALA A 69 -23.03 10.64 7.18
CA ALA A 69 -21.69 10.66 6.61
C ALA A 69 -20.78 11.41 7.60
N ILE A 70 -20.07 10.66 8.45
CA ILE A 70 -19.27 11.21 9.55
C ILE A 70 -18.05 11.93 8.96
N PRO A 71 -17.85 13.23 9.24
CA PRO A 71 -16.62 13.93 8.90
C PRO A 71 -15.39 13.31 9.60
N TYR A 72 -14.24 13.33 8.93
CA TYR A 72 -12.99 12.88 9.55
C TYR A 72 -12.24 14.07 10.15
N TYR A 73 -12.15 14.08 11.48
CA TYR A 73 -11.38 15.03 12.24
C TYR A 73 -9.99 14.46 12.55
N TYR A 74 -8.96 15.23 12.21
CA TYR A 74 -7.58 14.99 12.62
C TYR A 74 -7.15 16.19 13.48
N PRO A 75 -7.42 16.16 14.80
CA PRO A 75 -7.09 17.25 15.70
C PRO A 75 -5.63 17.22 16.13
N THR A 76 -5.16 18.33 16.67
CA THR A 76 -3.91 18.43 17.44
C THR A 76 -4.26 18.81 18.89
N PRO A 77 -3.31 18.72 19.85
CA PRO A 77 -3.58 19.14 21.22
C PRO A 77 -4.07 20.59 21.34
N SER A 78 -3.59 21.52 20.50
CA SER A 78 -4.04 22.92 20.51
C SER A 78 -5.30 23.16 19.68
N PHE A 79 -5.54 22.34 18.66
CA PHE A 79 -6.72 22.43 17.79
C PHE A 79 -7.56 21.17 17.94
N ASN A 80 -8.35 21.13 19.02
CA ASN A 80 -9.27 20.03 19.29
C ASN A 80 -10.47 20.04 18.31
N GLU A 81 -11.25 18.96 18.31
CA GLU A 81 -12.40 18.78 17.41
C GLU A 81 -13.41 19.94 17.48
N GLU A 82 -13.74 20.40 18.71
CA GLU A 82 -14.66 21.52 18.93
C GLU A 82 -14.12 22.83 18.34
N TYR A 83 -12.83 23.10 18.53
CA TYR A 83 -12.17 24.28 17.97
C TYR A 83 -12.17 24.25 16.45
N ILE A 84 -11.90 23.08 15.84
CA ILE A 84 -11.94 22.87 14.40
C ILE A 84 -13.34 23.18 13.87
N LYS A 85 -14.34 22.55 14.48
CA LYS A 85 -15.74 22.72 14.10
C LYS A 85 -16.16 24.19 14.19
N ASN A 86 -15.99 24.84 15.34
CA ASN A 86 -16.44 26.22 15.55
C ASN A 86 -15.77 27.18 14.56
N ASN A 87 -14.45 27.12 14.39
CA ASN A 87 -13.76 28.04 13.49
C ASN A 87 -14.10 27.80 12.02
N ILE A 88 -14.25 26.55 11.57
CA ILE A 88 -14.65 26.28 10.19
C ILE A 88 -16.10 26.74 9.95
N GLN A 89 -17.03 26.49 10.88
CA GLN A 89 -18.42 26.94 10.78
C GLN A 89 -18.53 28.47 10.71
N THR A 90 -17.81 29.19 11.59
CA THR A 90 -17.81 30.66 11.62
C THR A 90 -17.17 31.25 10.35
N VAL A 91 -16.11 30.61 9.83
CA VAL A 91 -15.34 31.16 8.71
C VAL A 91 -15.92 30.81 7.34
N PHE A 92 -16.50 29.63 7.23
CA PHE A 92 -17.24 29.15 6.09
C PHE A 92 -18.69 28.92 6.53
N THR A 93 -19.49 29.99 6.57
CA THR A 93 -20.90 30.05 7.01
C THR A 93 -21.85 29.02 6.38
N ASN A 94 -21.42 28.32 5.33
CA ASN A 94 -22.16 27.25 4.67
C ASN A 94 -21.81 25.84 5.19
N PHE A 95 -20.89 25.71 6.14
CA PHE A 95 -20.66 24.46 6.85
C PHE A 95 -21.66 24.39 8.01
N THR A 96 -22.83 23.84 7.76
CA THR A 96 -23.62 23.23 8.83
C THR A 96 -23.13 21.81 8.92
N GLU A 97 -22.72 21.35 10.10
CA GLU A 97 -22.57 19.91 10.36
C GLU A 97 -24.00 19.35 10.37
N ALA A 98 -24.59 19.26 9.17
CA ALA A 98 -25.84 18.58 9.00
C ALA A 98 -25.50 17.13 9.32
N ASN A 99 -25.96 16.65 10.48
CA ASN A 99 -25.90 15.24 10.85
C ASN A 99 -26.49 14.34 9.74
N GLN A 100 -27.20 14.93 8.77
CA GLN A 100 -27.71 14.33 7.55
C GLN A 100 -27.32 15.20 6.37
N ILE A 101 -26.23 14.88 5.66
CA ILE A 101 -26.02 15.39 4.31
C ILE A 101 -26.69 14.39 3.37
N PRO A 102 -27.83 14.72 2.72
CA PRO A 102 -28.35 13.88 1.65
C PRO A 102 -27.37 13.93 0.48
N ILE A 103 -26.51 12.92 0.39
CA ILE A 103 -25.60 12.71 -0.74
C ILE A 103 -26.28 11.69 -1.65
N GLY A 104 -27.14 12.21 -2.52
CA GLY A 104 -27.72 11.46 -3.62
C GLY A 104 -26.99 11.82 -4.90
N PHE A 105 -26.34 10.87 -5.55
CA PHE A 105 -25.81 11.07 -6.90
C PHE A 105 -25.96 9.78 -7.72
N GLU A 106 -26.12 9.96 -9.02
CA GLU A 106 -26.12 8.88 -10.00
C GLU A 106 -25.25 9.29 -11.17
N PHE A 107 -24.43 8.36 -11.65
CA PHE A 107 -23.60 8.51 -12.83
C PHE A 107 -23.98 7.44 -13.83
N SER A 108 -24.31 7.88 -15.04
CA SER A 108 -24.57 7.00 -16.19
C SER A 108 -23.40 7.07 -17.16
N LYS A 109 -22.95 5.91 -17.64
CA LYS A 109 -22.02 5.85 -18.76
C LYS A 109 -22.25 4.61 -19.62
N THR A 110 -22.22 4.83 -20.93
CA THR A 110 -22.29 3.78 -21.94
C THR A 110 -20.87 3.29 -22.27
N ALA A 111 -20.67 1.98 -22.24
CA ALA A 111 -19.44 1.36 -22.68
C ALA A 111 -19.27 1.50 -24.19
N PRO A 112 -18.03 1.68 -24.70
CA PRO A 112 -17.80 1.65 -26.14
C PRO A 112 -18.20 0.28 -26.73
N SER A 113 -18.57 0.24 -28.00
CA SER A 113 -19.08 -0.97 -28.66
C SER A 113 -18.08 -2.13 -28.72
N ASN A 114 -16.79 -1.88 -28.51
CA ASN A 114 -15.72 -2.86 -28.63
C ASN A 114 -14.95 -3.14 -27.34
N LYS A 115 -15.27 -2.51 -26.21
CA LYS A 115 -14.60 -2.76 -24.92
C LYS A 115 -15.60 -2.73 -23.78
N ASN A 116 -15.30 -3.50 -22.74
CA ASN A 116 -16.04 -3.42 -21.48
C ASN A 116 -15.65 -2.13 -20.75
N LEU A 117 -16.56 -1.68 -19.87
CA LEU A 117 -16.35 -0.52 -19.02
C LEU A 117 -16.43 -0.96 -17.56
N TYR A 118 -15.37 -0.70 -16.81
CA TYR A 118 -15.37 -0.82 -15.36
C TYR A 118 -15.66 0.56 -14.77
N MET A 119 -16.82 0.74 -14.15
CA MET A 119 -17.18 1.96 -13.43
C MET A 119 -16.90 1.79 -11.95
N TYR A 120 -16.02 2.63 -11.42
CA TYR A 120 -15.55 2.62 -10.06
C TYR A 120 -16.10 3.82 -9.32
N LEU A 121 -16.88 3.57 -8.27
CA LEU A 121 -17.53 4.62 -7.51
C LEU A 121 -16.78 4.89 -6.21
N GLN A 122 -16.31 6.11 -6.01
CA GLN A 122 -15.57 6.53 -4.81
C GLN A 122 -16.18 7.78 -4.17
N TYR A 123 -16.14 7.90 -2.85
CA TYR A 123 -16.39 9.20 -2.20
C TYR A 123 -15.27 10.19 -2.49
N THR A 124 -15.61 11.47 -2.38
CA THR A 124 -14.63 12.53 -2.28
C THR A 124 -14.97 13.42 -1.10
N TYR A 125 -13.99 14.22 -0.69
CA TYR A 125 -14.07 15.06 0.49
C TYR A 125 -13.67 16.47 0.12
N ILE A 126 -14.34 17.42 0.78
CA ILE A 126 -13.86 18.78 0.88
C ILE A 126 -12.90 18.82 2.06
N ARG A 127 -11.66 19.24 1.81
CA ARG A 127 -10.64 19.37 2.83
C ARG A 127 -10.60 20.80 3.39
N TYR A 128 -10.74 20.89 4.70
CA TYR A 128 -10.51 22.10 5.48
C TYR A 128 -9.32 21.90 6.42
N GLU A 129 -8.62 22.98 6.72
CA GLU A 129 -7.49 22.96 7.64
C GLU A 129 -7.58 24.14 8.59
N ILE A 130 -7.08 23.97 9.81
CA ILE A 130 -6.65 25.07 10.65
C ILE A 130 -5.13 24.97 10.76
N ILE A 131 -4.43 26.04 10.38
CA ILE A 131 -2.97 26.10 10.44
C ILE A 131 -2.52 27.19 11.40
N LYS A 132 -1.44 26.91 12.13
CA LYS A 132 -0.68 27.89 12.90
C LYS A 132 0.61 28.18 12.16
N VAL A 133 0.85 29.45 11.87
CA VAL A 133 2.08 29.92 11.24
C VAL A 133 2.90 30.69 12.27
N LEU A 134 4.19 30.39 12.33
CA LEU A 134 5.19 31.10 13.12
C LEU A 134 6.47 31.20 12.29
N GLN A 135 7.04 32.39 12.18
CA GLN A 135 8.25 32.67 11.38
C GLN A 135 8.14 32.17 9.94
N HIS A 136 6.95 32.36 9.34
CA HIS A 136 6.61 31.93 7.97
C HIS A 136 6.57 30.41 7.75
N GLU A 137 6.63 29.60 8.81
CA GLU A 137 6.48 28.14 8.75
C GLU A 137 5.17 27.67 9.39
N ILE A 138 4.54 26.65 8.79
CA ILE A 138 3.39 25.97 9.41
C ILE A 138 3.92 25.07 10.53
N ILE A 139 3.70 25.48 11.78
CA ILE A 139 4.15 24.76 12.97
C ILE A 139 3.09 23.83 13.55
N GLU A 140 1.82 23.99 13.15
CA GLU A 140 0.72 23.14 13.57
C GLU A 140 -0.38 23.15 12.50
N ARG A 141 -0.95 21.99 12.22
CA ARG A 141 -2.06 21.80 11.27
C ARG A 141 -3.03 20.79 11.83
N ALA A 142 -4.29 21.17 11.96
CA ALA A 142 -5.40 20.25 12.12
C ALA A 142 -6.21 20.18 10.81
N VAL A 143 -6.78 19.02 10.52
CA VAL A 143 -7.47 18.77 9.25
C VAL A 143 -8.87 18.23 9.50
N LEU A 144 -9.82 18.73 8.73
CA LEU A 144 -11.18 18.22 8.64
C LEU A 144 -11.46 17.82 7.20
N TYR A 145 -11.86 16.56 7.00
CA TYR A 145 -12.41 16.09 5.74
C TYR A 145 -13.92 15.93 5.88
N VAL A 146 -14.66 16.74 5.13
CA VAL A 146 -16.12 16.67 5.08
C VAL A 146 -16.52 15.89 3.84
N PRO A 147 -17.39 14.87 3.96
CA PRO A 147 -17.92 14.14 2.82
C PRO A 147 -18.50 15.10 1.78
N SER A 148 -18.14 14.88 0.52
CA SER A 148 -18.68 15.57 -0.65
C SER A 148 -19.45 14.58 -1.55
N LEU A 149 -19.81 15.01 -2.75
CA LEU A 149 -20.38 14.14 -3.77
C LEU A 149 -19.41 12.98 -4.09
N GLY A 150 -19.99 11.83 -4.46
CA GLY A 150 -19.19 10.75 -5.02
C GLY A 150 -18.65 11.12 -6.40
N TYR A 151 -17.56 10.48 -6.76
CA TYR A 151 -16.91 10.61 -8.04
C TYR A 151 -16.87 9.22 -8.69
N VAL A 152 -17.23 9.15 -9.98
CA VAL A 152 -17.08 7.92 -10.75
C VAL A 152 -15.91 8.03 -11.71
N LYS A 153 -14.97 7.09 -11.59
CA LYS A 153 -13.97 6.84 -12.63
C LYS A 153 -14.44 5.66 -13.47
N SER A 154 -14.11 5.70 -14.75
CA SER A 154 -14.49 4.64 -15.69
C SER A 154 -13.26 4.19 -16.47
N ILE A 155 -13.03 2.90 -16.57
CA ILE A 155 -11.88 2.32 -17.26
C ILE A 155 -12.39 1.40 -18.36
N GLU A 156 -11.96 1.66 -19.59
CA GLU A 156 -12.20 0.76 -20.71
C GLU A 156 -11.18 -0.37 -20.70
N PHE A 157 -11.64 -1.62 -20.86
CA PHE A 157 -10.77 -2.80 -20.85
C PHE A 157 -11.32 -3.91 -21.75
N ASN A 158 -10.45 -4.76 -22.27
CA ASN A 158 -10.84 -6.02 -22.90
C ASN A 158 -10.95 -7.13 -21.83
N PRO A 159 -11.81 -8.15 -22.02
CA PRO A 159 -11.85 -9.31 -21.15
C PRO A 159 -10.45 -9.92 -20.94
N GLY A 160 -10.07 -10.17 -19.67
CA GLY A 160 -8.76 -10.70 -19.31
C GLY A 160 -7.61 -9.67 -19.30
N GLU A 161 -7.85 -8.39 -19.62
CA GLU A 161 -6.80 -7.38 -19.50
C GLU A 161 -6.48 -7.03 -18.04
N LYS A 162 -5.18 -7.05 -17.72
CA LYS A 162 -4.63 -6.43 -16.51
C LYS A 162 -4.60 -4.92 -16.67
N ILE A 163 -5.22 -4.22 -15.72
CA ILE A 163 -5.11 -2.77 -15.61
C ILE A 163 -4.35 -2.41 -14.35
N ASN A 164 -3.36 -1.52 -14.47
CA ASN A 164 -2.72 -0.95 -13.30
C ASN A 164 -3.71 0.02 -12.64
N LYS A 165 -4.26 -0.37 -11.50
CA LYS A 165 -5.11 0.50 -10.68
C LYS A 165 -4.35 1.17 -9.53
N ASP A 166 -3.04 0.97 -9.38
CA ASP A 166 -2.23 1.49 -8.25
C ASP A 166 -2.40 3.00 -8.07
N PHE A 167 -2.66 3.73 -9.16
CA PHE A 167 -2.97 5.16 -9.12
C PHE A 167 -4.23 5.51 -8.29
N TYR A 168 -5.22 4.62 -8.23
CA TYR A 168 -6.48 4.76 -7.49
C TYR A 168 -6.38 4.21 -6.06
N PHE A 169 -5.47 3.28 -5.82
CA PHE A 169 -5.24 2.70 -4.49
C PHE A 169 -4.11 3.44 -3.80
N LEU A 170 -4.52 4.44 -3.04
CA LEU A 170 -3.62 5.47 -2.61
C LEU A 170 -2.78 5.07 -1.41
N THR A 171 -1.48 5.20 -1.58
CA THR A 171 -0.55 5.28 -0.47
C THR A 171 -0.72 6.58 0.34
N ASN A 172 -1.28 7.64 -0.25
CA ASN A 172 -1.37 8.98 0.34
C ASN A 172 -2.70 9.68 0.06
N ASP A 173 -3.28 10.39 1.04
CA ASP A 173 -4.46 11.23 0.80
C ASP A 173 -4.12 12.27 -0.28
N LYS A 174 -4.94 12.42 -1.33
CA LYS A 174 -4.65 13.34 -2.44
C LYS A 174 -5.90 13.94 -3.07
N CYS A 175 -5.74 15.03 -3.81
CA CYS A 175 -6.82 15.64 -4.59
C CYS A 175 -6.78 15.13 -6.03
N ILE A 176 -7.78 14.34 -6.44
CA ILE A 176 -7.84 13.72 -7.78
C ILE A 176 -8.32 14.65 -8.89
N LEU A 177 -8.84 15.82 -8.54
CA LEU A 177 -9.32 16.79 -9.52
C LEU A 177 -8.18 17.64 -10.11
N ASN A 178 -6.95 17.55 -9.57
CA ASN A 178 -5.77 18.31 -10.01
C ASN A 178 -4.75 17.47 -10.81
N GLU A 179 -4.94 16.16 -10.95
CA GLU A 179 -3.96 15.27 -11.59
C GLU A 179 -4.30 15.03 -13.08
N GLN A 180 -3.34 15.26 -13.98
CA GLN A 180 -3.42 14.78 -15.36
C GLN A 180 -3.27 13.26 -15.36
N PHE A 181 -4.27 12.57 -15.86
CA PHE A 181 -4.33 11.11 -15.87
C PHE A 181 -3.36 10.52 -16.90
N LEU A 182 -2.50 9.60 -16.47
CA LEU A 182 -1.70 8.75 -17.34
C LEU A 182 -2.22 7.32 -17.25
N TYR A 183 -3.09 6.94 -18.20
CA TYR A 183 -3.42 5.53 -18.44
C TYR A 183 -2.12 4.80 -18.80
N LYS A 184 -1.71 3.84 -17.97
CA LYS A 184 -0.59 2.96 -18.30
C LYS A 184 -1.11 1.55 -18.49
N LYS A 185 -1.31 1.16 -19.76
CA LYS A 185 -1.47 -0.25 -20.10
C LYS A 185 -0.24 -0.98 -19.58
N ILE A 186 -0.43 -2.00 -18.76
CA ILE A 186 0.67 -2.92 -18.46
C ILE A 186 0.89 -3.67 -19.77
N LEU A 187 1.94 -3.32 -20.50
CA LEU A 187 2.41 -4.16 -21.60
C LEU A 187 2.73 -5.51 -20.97
N GLU A 188 2.07 -6.57 -21.45
CA GLU A 188 2.55 -7.92 -21.21
C GLU A 188 4.02 -7.92 -21.60
N THR A 189 4.92 -8.14 -20.63
CA THR A 189 6.26 -8.59 -20.97
C THR A 189 6.05 -9.88 -21.73
N THR A 190 6.17 -9.79 -23.05
CA THR A 190 6.25 -10.93 -23.94
C THR A 190 7.39 -11.77 -23.40
N LYS A 191 7.06 -12.82 -22.63
CA LYS A 191 7.94 -13.96 -22.54
C LYS A 191 7.95 -14.54 -23.94
N ASN A 192 8.92 -14.10 -24.74
CA ASN A 192 9.42 -14.91 -25.84
C ASN A 192 9.97 -16.18 -25.17
N ILE A 193 9.07 -17.14 -24.92
CA ILE A 193 9.46 -18.52 -24.74
C ILE A 193 10.01 -18.92 -26.11
N PRO A 194 11.31 -19.20 -26.26
CA PRO A 194 11.81 -19.72 -27.52
C PRO A 194 11.10 -21.05 -27.72
N THR A 195 10.22 -21.10 -28.71
CA THR A 195 9.64 -22.35 -29.20
C THR A 195 10.75 -23.14 -29.87
N ASN A 196 11.47 -23.95 -29.09
CA ASN A 196 12.19 -25.14 -29.53
C ASN A 196 12.70 -25.95 -28.33
N ASN A 197 11.83 -26.80 -27.78
CA ASN A 197 12.06 -28.23 -27.59
C ASN A 197 11.02 -28.79 -26.63
N ILE A 198 10.18 -29.67 -27.16
CA ILE A 198 9.21 -30.46 -26.40
C ILE A 198 10.02 -31.43 -25.54
N PHE A 199 10.17 -31.12 -24.26
CA PHE A 199 10.37 -32.12 -23.22
C PHE A 199 9.11 -32.16 -22.37
N ASN A 200 8.41 -33.29 -22.42
CA ASN A 200 7.34 -33.64 -21.51
C ASN A 200 7.90 -33.73 -20.08
N SER A 201 7.86 -32.61 -19.34
CA SER A 201 7.88 -32.63 -17.88
C SER A 201 6.53 -32.15 -17.38
N LYS A 202 5.88 -33.00 -16.58
CA LYS A 202 4.72 -32.70 -15.75
C LYS A 202 4.79 -31.25 -15.24
N VAL A 203 3.71 -30.51 -15.49
CA VAL A 203 3.50 -29.12 -15.05
C VAL A 203 3.76 -29.03 -13.53
N SER A 204 4.98 -28.64 -13.15
CA SER A 204 5.23 -28.13 -11.81
C SER A 204 4.68 -26.71 -11.80
N SER A 205 3.75 -26.42 -10.90
CA SER A 205 3.21 -25.07 -10.71
C SER A 205 4.35 -24.06 -10.53
N THR A 206 4.46 -23.12 -11.47
CA THR A 206 5.36 -21.96 -11.45
C THR A 206 4.87 -20.93 -10.43
N GLN A 207 4.84 -21.30 -9.14
CA GLN A 207 4.41 -20.39 -8.07
C GLN A 207 5.35 -19.19 -8.00
N ARG A 208 4.77 -17.97 -8.06
CA ARG A 208 5.51 -16.71 -7.91
C ARG A 208 6.10 -16.62 -6.51
N VAL A 209 7.36 -16.20 -6.41
CA VAL A 209 7.99 -15.88 -5.12
C VAL A 209 7.35 -14.60 -4.58
N LEU A 210 6.92 -14.61 -3.31
CA LEU A 210 6.43 -13.44 -2.59
C LEU A 210 7.56 -12.90 -1.70
N PRO A 211 8.20 -11.76 -2.02
CA PRO A 211 9.33 -11.21 -1.25
C PRO A 211 8.90 -10.48 0.04
N TYR A 212 7.74 -10.85 0.61
CA TYR A 212 7.17 -10.18 1.76
C TYR A 212 7.90 -10.55 3.05
N SER A 213 8.10 -9.59 3.95
CA SER A 213 8.57 -9.86 5.32
C SER A 213 7.52 -10.67 6.09
N ASN A 214 7.91 -11.38 7.15
CA ASN A 214 6.97 -12.07 8.01
C ASN A 214 5.94 -11.09 8.59
N GLY A 215 4.66 -11.46 8.51
CA GLY A 215 3.56 -10.61 8.97
C GLY A 215 2.21 -10.96 8.36
N LEU A 216 1.24 -10.09 8.62
CA LEU A 216 -0.11 -10.18 8.10
C LEU A 216 -0.26 -9.26 6.89
N TYR A 217 -0.91 -9.76 5.82
CA TYR A 217 -1.20 -8.99 4.62
C TYR A 217 -2.65 -9.19 4.21
N VAL A 218 -3.30 -8.10 3.80
CA VAL A 218 -4.59 -8.13 3.12
C VAL A 218 -4.33 -7.80 1.65
N ILE A 219 -4.79 -8.67 0.76
CA ILE A 219 -4.58 -8.55 -0.68
C ILE A 219 -5.93 -8.35 -1.35
N ASN A 220 -6.13 -7.22 -2.02
CA ASN A 220 -7.25 -7.05 -2.95
C ASN A 220 -6.91 -7.81 -4.25
N LYS A 221 -7.71 -8.83 -4.59
CA LYS A 221 -7.59 -9.66 -5.80
C LYS A 221 -8.55 -9.21 -6.91
N GLY A 222 -9.16 -8.05 -6.73
CA GLY A 222 -10.02 -7.41 -7.71
C GLY A 222 -11.50 -7.68 -7.52
N ASP A 223 -12.25 -7.13 -8.46
CA ASP A 223 -13.71 -7.02 -8.42
C ASP A 223 -14.36 -7.87 -9.53
N GLY A 224 -15.68 -8.01 -9.49
CA GLY A 224 -16.47 -8.72 -10.49
C GLY A 224 -16.43 -10.24 -10.34
N TYR A 225 -16.16 -10.76 -9.15
CA TYR A 225 -16.25 -12.19 -8.89
C TYR A 225 -17.71 -12.65 -8.83
N ILE A 226 -18.04 -13.73 -9.52
CA ILE A 226 -19.34 -14.42 -9.45
C ILE A 226 -19.12 -15.92 -9.18
N ARG A 227 -20.03 -16.59 -8.49
CA ARG A 227 -19.97 -18.05 -8.31
C ARG A 227 -20.41 -18.78 -9.57
N THR A 228 -19.85 -19.96 -9.79
CA THR A 228 -20.24 -20.86 -10.88
C THR A 228 -21.71 -21.30 -10.75
N ASN A 229 -22.26 -21.82 -11.86
CA ASN A 229 -23.61 -22.39 -11.93
C ASN A 229 -24.73 -21.39 -11.59
N ASP A 230 -24.60 -20.14 -12.04
CA ASP A 230 -25.59 -19.06 -11.91
C ASP A 230 -26.06 -18.78 -10.48
N LYS A 231 -25.28 -19.14 -9.45
CA LYS A 231 -25.64 -18.93 -8.02
C LYS A 231 -25.82 -17.46 -7.64
N ASP A 232 -25.26 -16.54 -8.43
CA ASP A 232 -25.36 -15.09 -8.24
C ASP A 232 -26.21 -14.37 -9.29
N LEU A 233 -26.90 -15.11 -10.18
CA LEU A 233 -27.80 -14.54 -11.18
C LEU A 233 -28.97 -13.83 -10.49
N ILE A 234 -29.17 -12.56 -10.82
CA ILE A 234 -30.33 -11.77 -10.39
C ILE A 234 -31.52 -12.13 -11.28
N GLY A 235 -31.30 -12.17 -12.59
CA GLY A 235 -32.31 -12.53 -13.58
C GLY A 235 -31.89 -12.15 -15.01
N THR A 236 -32.74 -12.56 -15.95
CA THR A 236 -32.59 -12.29 -17.39
C THR A 236 -33.82 -11.55 -17.91
N LEU A 237 -33.63 -10.47 -18.67
CA LEU A 237 -34.72 -9.79 -19.38
C LEU A 237 -34.54 -9.99 -20.89
N LEU A 238 -35.60 -10.45 -21.56
CA LEU A 238 -35.73 -10.38 -23.02
C LEU A 238 -36.32 -9.00 -23.36
N ILE A 239 -35.63 -8.24 -24.20
CA ILE A 239 -36.03 -6.89 -24.61
C ILE A 239 -36.35 -6.96 -26.11
N GLU A 240 -37.58 -6.63 -26.46
CA GLU A 240 -38.04 -6.58 -27.85
C GLU A 240 -37.38 -5.43 -28.60
N ALA A 241 -37.15 -5.63 -29.91
CA ALA A 241 -36.54 -4.63 -30.78
C ALA A 241 -37.21 -3.25 -30.64
N GLY A 242 -36.39 -2.19 -30.49
CA GLY A 242 -36.86 -0.82 -30.28
C GLY A 242 -37.42 -0.51 -28.88
N SER A 243 -37.36 -1.46 -27.93
CA SER A 243 -37.71 -1.25 -26.52
C SER A 243 -36.48 -1.11 -25.63
N SER A 244 -36.67 -0.60 -24.41
CA SER A 244 -35.62 -0.56 -23.38
C SER A 244 -36.00 -1.40 -22.16
N GLY A 245 -35.01 -2.07 -21.57
CA GLY A 245 -35.15 -2.85 -20.34
C GLY A 245 -34.24 -2.30 -19.23
N SER A 246 -34.60 -2.56 -17.97
CA SER A 246 -33.75 -2.19 -16.83
C SER A 246 -33.82 -3.20 -15.69
N ILE A 247 -32.65 -3.54 -15.14
CA ILE A 247 -32.52 -4.31 -13.90
C ILE A 247 -31.91 -3.36 -12.85
N ILE A 248 -32.53 -3.30 -11.67
CA ILE A 248 -32.21 -2.31 -10.65
C ILE A 248 -31.99 -3.02 -9.31
N GLN A 249 -30.90 -2.71 -8.62
CA GLN A 249 -30.73 -2.97 -7.20
C GLN A 249 -30.98 -1.65 -6.43
N PRO A 250 -32.23 -1.38 -6.02
CA PRO A 250 -32.64 -0.08 -5.48
C PRO A 250 -32.22 0.17 -4.03
N ARG A 251 -31.67 -0.84 -3.34
CA ARG A 251 -31.38 -0.79 -1.90
C ARG A 251 -32.60 -0.43 -1.03
N LEU A 252 -33.80 -0.85 -1.44
CA LEU A 252 -34.99 -0.82 -0.56
C LEU A 252 -34.75 -1.55 0.77
N ARG A 253 -33.83 -2.52 0.75
CA ARG A 253 -33.18 -3.08 1.93
C ARG A 253 -31.67 -2.90 1.79
N ASN A 254 -31.03 -2.37 2.82
CA ASN A 254 -29.57 -2.19 2.83
C ASN A 254 -28.80 -3.50 3.01
N THR A 255 -29.45 -4.62 3.32
CA THR A 255 -28.79 -5.91 3.58
C THR A 255 -28.01 -6.42 2.36
N THR A 256 -26.76 -6.81 2.58
CA THR A 256 -25.92 -7.58 1.65
C THR A 256 -25.51 -8.90 2.30
N ARG A 257 -24.89 -9.81 1.53
CA ARG A 257 -24.46 -11.13 1.99
C ARG A 257 -23.03 -11.40 1.55
N PRO A 258 -22.00 -11.09 2.35
CA PRO A 258 -20.63 -11.47 2.05
C PRO A 258 -20.47 -12.99 2.06
N LEU A 259 -19.42 -13.48 1.41
CA LEU A 259 -19.00 -14.88 1.48
C LEU A 259 -17.63 -14.96 2.14
N PHE A 260 -17.44 -15.98 2.97
CA PHE A 260 -16.22 -16.13 3.77
C PHE A 260 -15.76 -17.58 3.81
N THR A 261 -14.45 -17.79 3.62
CA THR A 261 -13.78 -19.08 3.84
C THR A 261 -12.46 -18.85 4.56
N THR A 262 -12.04 -19.81 5.39
CA THR A 262 -10.80 -19.71 6.17
C THR A 262 -10.14 -21.07 6.33
N SER A 263 -8.81 -21.08 6.35
CA SER A 263 -8.03 -22.27 6.70
C SER A 263 -7.93 -22.49 8.21
N ASN A 264 -8.27 -21.49 9.03
CA ASN A 264 -8.14 -21.54 10.48
C ASN A 264 -9.16 -20.64 11.17
N ASP A 265 -10.31 -21.19 11.54
CA ASP A 265 -11.42 -20.44 12.12
C ASP A 265 -11.14 -19.91 13.55
N THR A 266 -10.18 -20.50 14.26
CA THR A 266 -9.81 -20.04 15.61
C THR A 266 -8.96 -18.78 15.62
N LYS A 267 -8.16 -18.56 14.56
CA LYS A 267 -7.29 -17.38 14.42
C LYS A 267 -7.87 -16.38 13.42
N PHE A 268 -8.21 -16.85 12.23
CA PHE A 268 -8.80 -16.07 11.14
C PHE A 268 -10.29 -16.38 11.08
N SER A 269 -11.01 -16.03 12.14
CA SER A 269 -12.47 -15.99 12.12
C SER A 269 -12.95 -14.88 11.18
N GLN A 270 -14.24 -14.90 10.84
CA GLN A 270 -14.82 -13.84 10.01
C GLN A 270 -14.63 -12.46 10.66
N GLN A 271 -14.94 -12.33 11.95
CA GLN A 271 -14.78 -11.07 12.69
C GLN A 271 -13.33 -10.58 12.69
N TYR A 272 -12.36 -11.47 12.91
CA TYR A 272 -10.94 -11.10 12.86
C TYR A 272 -10.55 -10.60 11.47
N THR A 273 -11.04 -11.28 10.43
CA THR A 273 -10.78 -10.93 9.03
C THR A 273 -11.36 -9.56 8.68
N GLU A 274 -12.60 -9.28 9.07
CA GLU A 274 -13.24 -7.97 8.90
C GLU A 274 -12.43 -6.85 9.56
N GLU A 275 -11.92 -7.06 10.78
CA GLU A 275 -11.02 -6.09 11.43
C GLU A 275 -9.68 -5.91 10.69
N ARG A 276 -9.16 -6.94 10.00
CA ARG A 276 -7.96 -6.78 9.15
C ARG A 276 -8.26 -6.01 7.86
N LEU A 277 -9.42 -6.24 7.24
CA LEU A 277 -9.89 -5.47 6.09
C LEU A 277 -10.11 -3.99 6.46
N LYS A 278 -10.62 -3.72 7.66
CA LYS A 278 -10.71 -2.37 8.23
C LYS A 278 -9.34 -1.75 8.46
N ASP A 279 -8.38 -2.49 8.99
CA ASP A 279 -7.03 -1.98 9.22
C ASP A 279 -6.28 -1.66 7.91
N ALA A 280 -6.46 -2.48 6.87
CA ALA A 280 -5.82 -2.33 5.56
C ALA A 280 -6.49 -1.27 4.67
N PHE A 281 -7.80 -1.39 4.49
CA PHE A 281 -8.59 -0.67 3.50
C PHE A 281 -9.75 0.15 4.10
N ASN A 282 -9.85 0.21 5.43
CA ASN A 282 -10.86 0.98 6.17
C ASN A 282 -12.30 0.67 5.74
N VAL A 283 -12.55 -0.58 5.31
CA VAL A 283 -13.89 -1.09 5.02
C VAL A 283 -14.74 -1.01 6.28
N GLN A 284 -15.88 -0.30 6.20
CA GLN A 284 -16.79 -0.10 7.34
C GLN A 284 -18.06 -0.94 7.25
N LEU A 285 -18.54 -1.20 6.02
CA LEU A 285 -19.82 -1.86 5.77
C LEU A 285 -19.57 -3.20 5.10
N PHE A 286 -19.84 -4.28 5.83
CA PHE A 286 -19.61 -5.66 5.38
C PHE A 286 -20.91 -6.36 4.97
N ASN A 287 -21.95 -6.22 5.80
CA ASN A 287 -23.26 -6.85 5.63
C ASN A 287 -24.35 -5.88 5.16
N THR A 288 -23.98 -4.63 4.87
CA THR A 288 -24.90 -3.60 4.39
C THR A 288 -24.29 -2.77 3.26
N SER A 289 -25.13 -2.16 2.43
CA SER A 289 -24.72 -1.21 1.40
C SER A 289 -25.87 -0.26 1.08
N THR A 290 -25.54 1.03 0.90
CA THR A 290 -26.45 2.07 0.37
C THR A 290 -26.22 2.33 -1.12
N SER A 291 -25.17 1.74 -1.68
CA SER A 291 -24.74 1.93 -3.06
C SER A 291 -25.73 1.29 -4.03
N LEU A 292 -26.29 2.10 -4.92
CA LEU A 292 -27.18 1.68 -5.99
C LEU A 292 -26.37 1.18 -7.19
N PHE A 293 -26.87 0.14 -7.87
CA PHE A 293 -26.50 -0.13 -9.25
C PHE A 293 -27.74 -0.43 -10.10
N LYS A 294 -27.67 -0.04 -11.38
CA LYS A 294 -28.71 -0.21 -12.38
C LYS A 294 -28.09 -0.43 -13.75
N PHE A 295 -28.66 -1.38 -14.49
CA PHE A 295 -28.30 -1.64 -15.87
C PHE A 295 -29.46 -1.23 -16.78
N VAL A 296 -29.17 -0.50 -17.84
CA VAL A 296 -30.14 -0.05 -18.84
C VAL A 296 -29.64 -0.44 -20.21
N GLU A 297 -30.52 -1.06 -20.98
CA GLU A 297 -30.20 -1.47 -22.34
C GLU A 297 -31.38 -1.17 -23.27
N GLU A 298 -31.06 -0.70 -24.47
CA GLU A 298 -32.02 -0.44 -25.53
C GLU A 298 -31.77 -1.42 -26.67
N ALA A 299 -32.79 -2.22 -27.00
CA ALA A 299 -32.70 -3.15 -28.12
C ALA A 299 -32.65 -2.37 -29.43
N PRO A 300 -31.73 -2.71 -30.35
CA PRO A 300 -31.73 -2.10 -31.67
C PRO A 300 -33.03 -2.46 -32.41
N SER A 301 -33.39 -1.66 -33.41
CA SER A 301 -34.67 -1.78 -34.11
C SER A 301 -34.86 -3.09 -34.89
N ASP A 302 -33.77 -3.82 -35.14
CA ASP A 302 -33.72 -4.99 -36.02
C ASP A 302 -33.69 -6.34 -35.28
N LYS A 303 -33.46 -6.35 -33.96
CA LYS A 303 -33.35 -7.61 -33.20
C LYS A 303 -33.68 -7.45 -31.72
N ASN A 304 -34.21 -8.53 -31.14
CA ASN A 304 -34.36 -8.67 -29.71
C ASN A 304 -33.00 -8.96 -29.06
N ILE A 305 -32.85 -8.54 -27.81
CA ILE A 305 -31.65 -8.79 -27.01
C ILE A 305 -32.03 -9.38 -25.65
N CYS A 306 -31.07 -10.02 -25.00
CA CYS A 306 -31.17 -10.49 -23.64
C CYS A 306 -30.12 -9.80 -22.77
N ILE A 307 -30.54 -9.25 -21.63
CA ILE A 307 -29.63 -8.82 -20.58
C ILE A 307 -29.68 -9.79 -19.42
N LYS A 308 -28.53 -10.25 -18.94
CA LYS A 308 -28.42 -11.00 -17.67
C LYS A 308 -27.62 -10.19 -16.68
N ALA A 309 -28.17 -10.02 -15.48
CA ALA A 309 -27.50 -9.32 -14.41
C ALA A 309 -27.13 -10.27 -13.28
N TYR A 310 -25.92 -10.11 -12.75
CA TYR A 310 -25.37 -10.89 -11.66
C TYR A 310 -24.99 -9.98 -10.50
N ASN A 311 -25.18 -10.46 -9.26
CA ASN A 311 -24.45 -9.88 -8.13
C ASN A 311 -22.98 -10.24 -8.27
N THR A 312 -22.09 -9.36 -7.82
CA THR A 312 -20.65 -9.57 -7.84
C THR A 312 -20.03 -9.37 -6.47
N TYR A 313 -18.78 -9.80 -6.33
CA TYR A 313 -17.97 -9.58 -5.14
C TYR A 313 -16.60 -9.01 -5.50
N GLU A 314 -16.06 -8.19 -4.60
CA GLU A 314 -14.65 -7.86 -4.55
C GLU A 314 -13.94 -8.85 -3.62
N LYS A 315 -12.88 -9.50 -4.12
CA LYS A 315 -12.18 -10.57 -3.41
C LYS A 315 -11.01 -10.00 -2.61
N TYR A 316 -11.04 -10.20 -1.30
CA TYR A 316 -9.93 -9.95 -0.40
C TYR A 316 -9.34 -11.27 0.11
N GLU A 317 -8.01 -11.38 0.10
CA GLU A 317 -7.29 -12.48 0.73
C GLU A 317 -6.52 -11.97 1.95
N LEU A 318 -6.79 -12.53 3.12
CA LEU A 318 -5.99 -12.32 4.33
C LEU A 318 -4.99 -13.47 4.46
N ILE A 319 -3.70 -13.15 4.54
CA ILE A 319 -2.64 -14.14 4.71
C ILE A 319 -1.79 -13.84 5.94
N ASP A 320 -1.40 -14.91 6.65
CA ASP A 320 -0.29 -14.93 7.60
C ASP A 320 0.92 -15.51 6.86
N TYR A 321 1.90 -14.66 6.58
CA TYR A 321 3.09 -15.02 5.81
C TYR A 321 4.29 -15.18 6.73
N GLN A 322 4.91 -16.36 6.70
CA GLN A 322 6.04 -16.71 7.56
C GLN A 322 7.11 -17.45 6.76
N ASN A 323 8.34 -16.94 6.76
CA ASN A 323 9.54 -17.58 6.23
C ASN A 323 9.39 -18.13 4.80
N GLY A 324 8.70 -17.40 3.93
CA GLY A 324 8.53 -17.80 2.53
C GLY A 324 7.22 -18.51 2.21
N SER A 325 6.36 -18.80 3.20
CA SER A 325 5.11 -19.54 2.99
C SER A 325 3.90 -18.89 3.69
N ILE A 326 2.71 -19.17 3.15
CA ILE A 326 1.43 -18.80 3.76
C ILE A 326 1.06 -19.89 4.77
N VAL A 327 1.00 -19.54 6.06
CA VAL A 327 0.68 -20.48 7.14
C VAL A 327 -0.79 -20.43 7.55
N ASN A 328 -1.47 -19.31 7.33
CA ASN A 328 -2.93 -19.18 7.44
C ASN A 328 -3.46 -18.34 6.27
N LYS A 329 -4.62 -18.70 5.74
CA LYS A 329 -5.31 -17.98 4.65
C LYS A 329 -6.79 -17.85 4.97
N ALA A 330 -7.37 -16.68 4.72
CA ALA A 330 -8.81 -16.50 4.62
C ALA A 330 -9.16 -15.74 3.34
N GLU A 331 -10.31 -16.04 2.76
CA GLU A 331 -10.87 -15.32 1.62
C GLU A 331 -12.19 -14.68 2.03
N TYR A 332 -12.30 -13.38 1.78
CA TYR A 332 -13.48 -12.59 2.08
C TYR A 332 -13.99 -11.94 0.79
N TYR A 333 -15.22 -12.27 0.42
CA TYR A 333 -15.89 -11.77 -0.78
C TYR A 333 -16.87 -10.68 -0.37
N LEU A 334 -16.45 -9.44 -0.52
CA LEU A 334 -17.24 -8.25 -0.18
C LEU A 334 -18.27 -7.98 -1.30
N PRO A 335 -19.57 -7.88 -1.02
CA PRO A 335 -20.59 -7.63 -2.05
C PRO A 335 -20.35 -6.32 -2.81
N SER A 336 -20.39 -6.37 -4.14
CA SER A 336 -20.04 -5.27 -5.07
C SER A 336 -21.25 -4.80 -5.91
N LEU A 337 -21.02 -4.05 -7.00
CA LEU A 337 -22.03 -3.32 -7.79
C LEU A 337 -22.43 -4.00 -9.12
N GLY A 338 -22.33 -5.33 -9.13
CA GLY A 338 -22.90 -6.18 -10.15
C GLY A 338 -22.14 -6.24 -11.48
N TYR A 339 -22.57 -7.19 -12.30
CA TYR A 339 -22.13 -7.41 -13.66
C TYR A 339 -23.34 -7.58 -14.56
N CYS A 340 -23.32 -6.98 -15.74
CA CYS A 340 -24.36 -7.16 -16.75
C CYS A 340 -23.75 -7.63 -18.06
N GLU A 341 -24.25 -8.76 -18.57
CA GLU A 341 -23.97 -9.24 -19.92
C GLU A 341 -25.15 -8.99 -20.85
N VAL A 342 -24.85 -8.55 -22.08
CA VAL A 342 -25.84 -8.34 -23.13
C VAL A 342 -25.52 -9.24 -24.30
N THR A 343 -26.54 -9.96 -24.76
CA THR A 343 -26.43 -10.95 -25.84
C THR A 343 -27.61 -10.80 -26.80
N ASN A 344 -27.47 -11.31 -28.02
CA ASN A 344 -28.63 -11.47 -28.90
C ASN A 344 -29.63 -12.43 -28.24
N ALA A 345 -30.93 -12.21 -28.47
CA ALA A 345 -31.95 -13.13 -27.99
C ALA A 345 -31.70 -14.56 -28.54
N PRO A 346 -31.59 -15.58 -27.69
CA PRO A 346 -31.45 -16.96 -28.13
C PRO A 346 -32.65 -17.40 -28.99
N SER A 347 -32.41 -18.17 -30.04
CA SER A 347 -33.50 -18.73 -30.85
C SER A 347 -34.26 -19.79 -30.03
N PRO A 348 -35.62 -19.74 -29.96
CA PRO A 348 -36.43 -20.70 -29.21
C PRO A 348 -36.21 -22.17 -29.62
N GLU A 349 -35.75 -22.38 -30.86
CA GLU A 349 -35.54 -23.70 -31.47
C GLU A 349 -34.14 -24.28 -31.22
N SER A 350 -33.28 -23.59 -30.47
CA SER A 350 -31.93 -24.09 -30.16
C SER A 350 -32.02 -25.39 -29.37
N GLU A 351 -31.35 -26.45 -29.84
CA GLU A 351 -31.33 -27.75 -29.17
C GLU A 351 -30.74 -27.62 -27.76
N VAL A 352 -31.46 -28.13 -26.76
CA VAL A 352 -31.00 -28.12 -25.37
C VAL A 352 -29.89 -29.14 -25.20
N VAL A 353 -28.65 -28.66 -25.13
CA VAL A 353 -27.48 -29.51 -24.86
C VAL A 353 -27.37 -29.75 -23.36
N LYS A 354 -27.44 -31.02 -22.94
CA LYS A 354 -27.21 -31.39 -21.53
C LYS A 354 -25.74 -31.18 -21.18
N MET A 355 -25.46 -30.23 -20.29
CA MET A 355 -24.13 -29.98 -19.74
C MET A 355 -24.07 -30.43 -18.28
N GLN A 356 -22.90 -30.94 -17.86
CA GLN A 356 -22.62 -31.18 -16.46
C GLN A 356 -22.37 -29.84 -15.76
N VAL A 357 -22.83 -29.71 -14.51
CA VAL A 357 -22.53 -28.53 -13.68
C VAL A 357 -21.02 -28.36 -13.52
N ALA A 358 -20.55 -27.12 -13.57
CA ALA A 358 -19.16 -26.80 -13.29
C ALA A 358 -18.85 -27.05 -11.81
N GLU A 359 -17.56 -27.21 -11.47
CA GLU A 359 -17.14 -27.27 -10.08
C GLU A 359 -17.54 -25.99 -9.32
N ASP A 360 -17.80 -26.13 -8.03
CA ASP A 360 -18.08 -24.99 -7.16
C ASP A 360 -16.84 -24.10 -7.05
N GLY A 361 -16.97 -22.86 -7.52
CA GLY A 361 -15.85 -21.92 -7.55
C GLY A 361 -16.30 -20.52 -7.94
N PHE A 362 -15.33 -19.67 -8.28
CA PHE A 362 -15.56 -18.29 -8.69
C PHE A 362 -14.93 -18.00 -10.06
N ILE A 363 -15.55 -17.10 -10.81
CA ILE A 363 -15.06 -16.53 -12.07
C ILE A 363 -14.94 -15.03 -11.87
N GLN A 364 -13.82 -14.44 -12.29
CA GLN A 364 -13.61 -12.98 -12.27
C GLN A 364 -14.00 -12.39 -13.63
N ASN A 365 -15.01 -11.52 -13.63
CA ASN A 365 -15.47 -10.79 -14.82
C ASN A 365 -14.95 -9.34 -14.85
N GLY A 366 -14.46 -8.84 -13.71
CA GLY A 366 -13.81 -7.55 -13.63
C GLY A 366 -12.36 -7.58 -14.12
N PRO A 367 -11.72 -6.41 -14.18
CA PRO A 367 -10.30 -6.30 -14.48
C PRO A 367 -9.42 -7.03 -13.44
N GLU A 368 -8.32 -7.62 -13.91
CA GLU A 368 -7.32 -8.21 -13.00
C GLU A 368 -6.65 -7.16 -12.11
N GLU A 369 -6.47 -7.50 -10.83
CA GLU A 369 -5.95 -6.61 -9.78
C GLU A 369 -5.23 -7.42 -8.69
N GLU A 370 -4.11 -6.89 -8.17
CA GLU A 370 -3.40 -7.47 -7.04
C GLU A 370 -2.75 -6.36 -6.21
N ILE A 371 -3.37 -5.99 -5.09
CA ILE A 371 -2.92 -4.89 -4.24
C ILE A 371 -2.66 -5.41 -2.85
N VAL A 372 -1.40 -5.35 -2.44
CA VAL A 372 -0.94 -5.94 -1.18
C VAL A 372 -0.73 -4.85 -0.15
N VAL A 373 -1.41 -4.99 0.99
CA VAL A 373 -1.29 -4.07 2.12
C VAL A 373 -0.90 -4.87 3.36
N GLY A 374 0.27 -4.55 3.92
CA GLY A 374 0.66 -5.08 5.23
C GLY A 374 -0.19 -4.45 6.33
N VAL A 375 -0.49 -5.23 7.38
CA VAL A 375 -1.21 -4.71 8.56
C VAL A 375 -0.43 -5.01 9.84
N ILE A 376 -0.48 -4.08 10.78
CA ILE A 376 0.05 -4.28 12.14
C ILE A 376 -0.58 -5.54 12.73
N ASN A 377 0.25 -6.40 13.32
CA ASN A 377 -0.22 -7.57 14.05
C ASN A 377 -0.93 -7.11 15.34
N PRO A 378 -2.25 -7.34 15.50
CA PRO A 378 -3.00 -6.84 16.65
C PRO A 378 -2.60 -7.49 17.98
N SER A 379 -1.88 -8.62 17.94
CA SER A 379 -1.34 -9.28 19.13
C SER A 379 0.00 -8.68 19.61
N GLU A 380 0.56 -7.73 18.87
CA GLU A 380 1.83 -7.07 19.21
C GLU A 380 1.56 -5.63 19.68
N ASN A 381 2.17 -5.24 20.80
CA ASN A 381 1.97 -3.92 21.38
C ASN A 381 2.53 -2.81 20.49
N ILE A 382 1.99 -1.60 20.61
CA ILE A 382 2.51 -0.40 19.97
C ILE A 382 2.97 0.57 21.06
N GLN A 383 4.25 0.90 21.04
CA GLN A 383 4.85 1.98 21.81
C GLN A 383 4.98 3.24 20.93
N GLU A 384 5.15 4.41 21.54
CA GLU A 384 5.20 5.68 20.83
C GLU A 384 6.40 6.51 21.28
N ILE A 385 7.07 7.15 20.33
CA ILE A 385 8.02 8.24 20.60
C ILE A 385 7.29 9.55 20.28
N ASN A 386 6.77 10.19 21.34
CA ASN A 386 5.91 11.37 21.21
C ASN A 386 6.66 12.59 20.64
N THR A 387 7.95 12.73 20.95
CA THR A 387 8.79 13.81 20.41
C THR A 387 9.38 13.40 19.07
N ALA A 388 9.20 14.22 18.04
CA ALA A 388 9.77 13.96 16.73
C ALA A 388 11.31 13.88 16.80
N ILE A 389 11.87 12.86 16.14
CA ILE A 389 13.30 12.55 16.21
C ILE A 389 14.08 13.60 15.42
N SER A 390 15.07 14.23 16.06
CA SER A 390 15.98 15.20 15.44
C SER A 390 17.18 14.46 14.82
N ASP A 391 18.41 14.97 14.97
CA ASP A 391 19.58 14.33 14.37
C ASP A 391 20.03 13.08 15.14
N ASN A 392 19.85 13.04 16.46
CA ASN A 392 20.21 11.91 17.30
C ASN A 392 19.09 11.62 18.30
N TYR A 393 18.80 10.34 18.53
CA TYR A 393 17.86 9.92 19.56
C TYR A 393 18.19 8.50 20.02
N THR A 394 17.99 8.23 21.31
CA THR A 394 18.15 6.89 21.90
C THR A 394 16.87 6.53 22.62
N TYR A 395 16.24 5.44 22.19
CA TYR A 395 15.06 4.86 22.82
C TYR A 395 15.46 3.67 23.69
N ASN A 396 15.13 3.70 24.97
CA ASN A 396 15.29 2.55 25.86
C ASN A 396 14.07 1.63 25.70
N ILE A 397 14.31 0.33 25.43
CA ILE A 397 13.21 -0.63 25.31
C ILE A 397 12.60 -0.85 26.70
N PRO A 398 11.30 -0.56 26.91
CA PRO A 398 10.69 -0.62 28.23
C PRO A 398 10.49 -2.08 28.67
N GLY A 399 10.69 -2.36 29.96
CA GLY A 399 10.48 -3.72 30.50
C GLY A 399 9.04 -4.24 30.37
N ILE A 400 8.05 -3.35 30.12
CA ILE A 400 6.63 -3.71 29.99
C ILE A 400 6.33 -4.55 28.73
N VAL A 401 7.22 -4.54 27.73
CA VAL A 401 7.10 -5.35 26.50
C VAL A 401 8.01 -6.58 26.50
N ASN A 402 8.62 -6.91 27.64
CA ASN A 402 9.55 -8.03 27.74
C ASN A 402 8.88 -9.35 27.28
N ASN A 403 9.58 -10.07 26.38
CA ASN A 403 9.24 -11.34 25.72
C ASN A 403 8.39 -11.32 24.45
N ASN A 404 7.61 -10.28 24.13
CA ASN A 404 6.82 -10.28 22.88
C ASN A 404 7.39 -9.29 21.86
N PRO A 405 7.31 -9.59 20.55
CA PRO A 405 7.59 -8.58 19.55
C PRO A 405 6.60 -7.42 19.68
N PHE A 406 7.07 -6.21 19.38
CA PHE A 406 6.28 -4.99 19.48
C PHE A 406 6.70 -3.98 18.42
N TYR A 407 5.83 -2.99 18.19
CA TYR A 407 6.08 -1.87 17.29
C TYR A 407 6.39 -0.60 18.07
N ILE A 408 7.18 0.29 17.47
CA ILE A 408 7.41 1.66 17.94
C ILE A 408 6.97 2.61 16.83
N LEU A 409 5.95 3.42 17.10
CA LEU A 409 5.49 4.50 16.22
C LEU A 409 6.30 5.76 16.49
N PHE A 410 6.81 6.39 15.44
CA PHE A 410 7.57 7.63 15.54
C PHE A 410 7.47 8.47 14.26
N THR A 411 7.95 9.72 14.34
CA THR A 411 8.16 10.62 13.20
C THR A 411 9.49 11.35 13.35
N VAL A 412 9.93 12.06 12.31
CA VAL A 412 11.20 12.81 12.28
C VAL A 412 10.96 14.31 12.12
N ASN A 413 11.81 15.13 12.73
CA ASN A 413 11.72 16.59 12.61
C ASN A 413 12.16 17.11 11.23
N THR A 414 13.15 16.44 10.62
CA THR A 414 13.69 16.85 9.33
C THR A 414 13.72 15.67 8.38
N THR A 415 13.23 15.86 7.16
CA THR A 415 13.37 14.86 6.10
C THR A 415 14.85 14.61 5.84
N GLY A 416 15.27 13.36 5.87
CA GLY A 416 16.67 13.00 5.76
C GLY A 416 16.88 11.50 5.83
N ILE A 417 18.14 11.09 5.73
CA ILE A 417 18.52 9.68 5.78
C ILE A 417 18.98 9.38 7.20
N TYR A 418 18.48 8.27 7.75
CA TYR A 418 18.72 7.85 9.11
C TYR A 418 19.36 6.47 9.16
N LYS A 419 20.40 6.35 9.98
CA LYS A 419 20.93 5.08 10.48
C LYS A 419 20.17 4.70 11.74
N ILE A 420 19.60 3.49 11.75
CA ILE A 420 18.80 2.98 12.88
C ILE A 420 19.28 1.59 13.26
N ASN A 421 19.60 1.40 14.53
CA ASN A 421 20.09 0.11 15.02
C ASN A 421 19.84 -0.10 16.51
N THR A 422 19.85 -1.37 16.90
CA THR A 422 19.91 -1.79 18.30
C THR A 422 21.33 -1.72 18.84
N GLN A 423 21.50 -1.81 20.15
CA GLN A 423 22.84 -1.94 20.74
C GLN A 423 23.54 -3.18 20.19
N ASN A 424 24.81 -3.02 19.78
CA ASN A 424 25.59 -4.08 19.11
C ASN A 424 24.97 -4.63 17.81
N ASN A 425 23.99 -3.92 17.23
CA ASN A 425 23.28 -4.32 16.01
C ASN A 425 22.49 -5.64 16.18
N LEU A 426 22.09 -5.99 17.42
CA LEU A 426 21.21 -7.11 17.75
C LEU A 426 20.09 -6.73 18.74
N PRO A 427 18.85 -7.19 18.51
CA PRO A 427 18.40 -7.95 17.34
C PRO A 427 18.29 -7.06 16.08
N PRO A 428 18.11 -7.63 14.87
CA PRO A 428 17.73 -6.86 13.70
C PRO A 428 16.36 -6.21 13.88
N LEU A 429 16.17 -5.11 13.16
CA LEU A 429 14.94 -4.34 13.15
C LEU A 429 14.27 -4.45 11.78
N LYS A 430 12.96 -4.18 11.75
CA LYS A 430 12.22 -3.91 10.51
C LYS A 430 11.58 -2.55 10.60
N ILE A 431 11.51 -1.83 9.48
CA ILE A 431 10.86 -0.53 9.42
C ILE A 431 9.80 -0.49 8.33
N TYR A 432 8.69 0.17 8.67
CA TYR A 432 7.51 0.34 7.84
C TYR A 432 7.09 1.81 7.81
N GLU A 433 6.52 2.24 6.69
CA GLU A 433 5.79 3.50 6.59
C GLU A 433 4.32 3.27 6.97
N ALA A 434 3.76 4.15 7.82
CA ALA A 434 2.32 4.20 8.05
C ALA A 434 1.65 4.86 6.83
N ILE A 435 1.01 4.03 6.00
CA ILE A 435 0.39 4.44 4.74
C ILE A 435 -0.55 5.61 5.03
N GLY A 436 -0.44 6.73 4.31
CA GLY A 436 -1.41 7.82 4.46
C GLY A 436 -1.25 8.77 5.64
N SER A 437 -0.14 8.70 6.37
CA SER A 437 0.08 9.53 7.56
C SER A 437 0.25 11.02 7.25
N GLY A 438 0.75 11.39 6.08
CA GLY A 438 1.32 12.73 5.89
C GLY A 438 0.40 13.91 5.63
N ASN A 439 -0.83 13.68 5.21
CA ASN A 439 -1.75 14.74 4.78
C ASN A 439 -2.87 15.02 5.80
N ARG A 440 -2.67 14.58 7.04
CA ARG A 440 -3.60 14.73 8.16
C ARG A 440 -3.11 15.81 9.11
N ASN A 441 -3.25 15.64 10.41
CA ASN A 441 -2.70 16.55 11.41
C ASN A 441 -1.17 16.56 11.42
N LEU A 442 -0.60 17.66 11.88
CA LEU A 442 0.83 17.87 12.06
C LEU A 442 1.05 18.82 13.23
N GLN A 443 2.04 18.52 14.07
CA GLN A 443 2.52 19.41 15.11
C GLN A 443 4.05 19.38 15.09
N ALA A 444 4.69 20.51 14.82
CA ALA A 444 6.14 20.60 14.78
C ALA A 444 6.75 20.09 16.09
N GLY A 445 7.81 19.28 15.99
CA GLY A 445 8.46 18.68 17.15
C GLY A 445 7.73 17.46 17.75
N ASN A 446 6.54 17.08 17.27
CA ASN A 446 5.72 16.04 17.91
C ASN A 446 5.14 15.03 16.90
N LEU A 447 4.95 13.80 17.37
CA LEU A 447 4.21 12.76 16.69
C LEU A 447 2.70 13.05 16.76
N CYS A 448 2.02 12.93 15.63
CA CYS A 448 0.56 12.92 15.55
C CYS A 448 0.08 11.50 15.21
N ASN A 449 -0.38 10.75 16.20
CA ASN A 449 -0.88 9.38 15.99
C ASN A 449 -2.32 9.40 15.43
N ASN A 450 -2.53 8.83 14.23
CA ASN A 450 -3.85 8.67 13.61
C ASN A 450 -4.38 7.23 13.63
N ASN A 451 -3.85 6.40 14.52
CA ASN A 451 -4.20 4.99 14.69
C ASN A 451 -4.13 4.19 13.37
N ILE A 452 -3.10 4.45 12.56
CA ILE A 452 -2.90 3.85 11.25
C ILE A 452 -2.35 2.44 11.40
N LYS A 453 -3.08 1.42 10.94
CA LYS A 453 -2.63 0.03 11.02
C LYS A 453 -2.15 -0.57 9.70
N ALA A 454 -2.48 0.06 8.57
CA ALA A 454 -1.90 -0.29 7.28
C ALA A 454 -0.45 0.20 7.19
N ILE A 455 0.43 -0.70 6.81
CA ILE A 455 1.88 -0.49 6.80
C ILE A 455 2.47 -0.92 5.45
N ASN A 456 3.39 -0.11 4.94
CA ASN A 456 4.21 -0.45 3.80
C ASN A 456 5.62 -0.81 4.28
N TYR A 457 6.08 -2.02 3.98
CA TYR A 457 7.41 -2.46 4.36
C TYR A 457 8.49 -1.70 3.58
N ILE A 458 9.51 -1.20 4.27
CA ILE A 458 10.64 -0.50 3.66
C ILE A 458 11.85 -1.44 3.57
N THR A 459 12.35 -1.91 4.72
CA THR A 459 13.49 -2.84 4.79
C THR A 459 13.62 -3.43 6.20
N GLY A 460 14.37 -4.52 6.36
CA GLY A 460 14.62 -5.20 7.61
C GLY A 460 14.89 -6.70 7.45
N PHE A 461 15.29 -7.37 8.52
CA PHE A 461 15.41 -8.82 8.53
C PHE A 461 14.56 -9.44 9.64
N ASP A 462 13.93 -10.57 9.32
CA ASP A 462 13.20 -11.38 10.31
C ASP A 462 14.11 -12.30 11.14
N SER A 463 15.30 -12.64 10.64
CA SER A 463 16.22 -13.57 11.30
C SER A 463 16.84 -12.94 12.56
N PRO A 464 16.48 -13.36 13.79
CA PRO A 464 16.79 -12.62 15.03
C PRO A 464 18.28 -12.49 15.35
N ASN A 465 19.12 -13.33 14.74
CA ASN A 465 20.57 -13.35 14.95
C ASN A 465 21.35 -12.62 13.86
N ALA A 466 20.67 -12.04 12.86
CA ALA A 466 21.33 -11.28 11.81
C ALA A 466 21.76 -9.91 12.34
N LYS A 467 23.04 -9.79 12.73
CA LYS A 467 23.64 -8.49 13.06
C LYS A 467 23.42 -7.50 11.92
N SER A 468 22.71 -6.41 12.18
CA SER A 468 22.40 -5.43 11.14
C SER A 468 21.99 -4.06 11.66
N TYR A 469 22.11 -3.07 10.79
CA TYR A 469 21.53 -1.74 10.95
C TYR A 469 20.76 -1.35 9.69
N LEU A 470 19.80 -0.44 9.85
CA LEU A 470 18.99 0.09 8.75
C LEU A 470 19.57 1.43 8.30
N VAL A 471 19.55 1.69 7.00
CA VAL A 471 19.80 3.02 6.42
C VAL A 471 18.61 3.38 5.53
N VAL A 472 17.84 4.39 5.93
CA VAL A 472 16.51 4.68 5.35
C VAL A 472 16.24 6.17 5.20
N LEU A 473 15.59 6.55 4.11
CA LEU A 473 15.04 7.89 3.91
C LEU A 473 13.72 8.02 4.68
N LEU A 474 13.66 8.99 5.59
CA LEU A 474 12.48 9.32 6.38
C LEU A 474 12.01 10.73 6.06
N ASN A 475 10.70 10.91 5.87
CA ASN A 475 10.06 12.18 5.61
C ASN A 475 9.44 12.75 6.89
N LYS A 476 9.62 14.05 7.15
CA LYS A 476 9.05 14.72 8.33
C LYS A 476 7.51 14.71 8.34
N ASP A 477 6.91 14.68 7.17
CA ASP A 477 5.46 14.61 6.99
C ASP A 477 4.97 13.15 6.95
N LYS A 478 5.63 12.20 7.61
CA LYS A 478 5.21 10.79 7.65
C LYS A 478 5.43 10.20 9.04
N ASN A 479 4.64 9.20 9.35
CA ASN A 479 4.84 8.35 10.52
C ASN A 479 5.40 6.99 10.10
N TYR A 480 6.26 6.44 10.94
CA TYR A 480 6.95 5.18 10.71
C TYR A 480 6.76 4.24 11.89
N TYR A 481 6.75 2.94 11.59
CA TYR A 481 6.77 1.87 12.59
C TYR A 481 8.10 1.13 12.51
N ILE A 482 8.79 0.98 13.63
CA ILE A 482 9.85 -0.04 13.78
C ILE A 482 9.26 -1.24 14.50
N ARG A 483 9.43 -2.44 13.94
CA ARG A 483 9.14 -3.68 14.64
C ARG A 483 10.41 -4.21 15.28
N VAL A 484 10.36 -4.40 16.59
CA VAL A 484 11.40 -5.05 17.38
C VAL A 484 10.98 -6.52 17.57
N PRO A 485 11.81 -7.50 17.17
CA PRO A 485 11.47 -8.91 17.38
C PRO A 485 11.57 -9.28 18.85
N GLN A 486 11.11 -10.47 19.19
CA GLN A 486 11.27 -11.03 20.54
C GLN A 486 12.75 -11.07 20.95
N THR A 487 13.08 -10.39 22.04
CA THR A 487 14.41 -10.40 22.67
C THR A 487 14.39 -11.18 23.98
N SER A 488 15.52 -11.78 24.35
CA SER A 488 15.68 -12.41 25.67
C SER A 488 15.58 -11.34 26.78
N PRO A 489 14.87 -11.63 27.88
CA PRO A 489 14.35 -10.62 28.82
C PRO A 489 15.38 -9.95 29.75
N ASN A 490 16.65 -10.37 29.73
CA ASN A 490 17.61 -10.04 30.79
C ASN A 490 18.68 -9.01 30.39
N ILE A 491 18.61 -8.44 29.19
CA ILE A 491 19.58 -7.43 28.73
C ILE A 491 18.82 -6.17 28.36
N GLU A 492 19.08 -5.07 29.07
CA GLU A 492 18.62 -3.75 28.64
C GLU A 492 19.13 -3.47 27.23
N ASN A 493 18.22 -3.15 26.33
CA ASN A 493 18.56 -2.87 24.93
C ASN A 493 17.98 -1.52 24.51
N GLN A 494 18.67 -0.88 23.59
CA GLN A 494 18.38 0.47 23.13
C GLN A 494 18.28 0.49 21.62
N ILE A 495 17.43 1.35 21.09
CA ILE A 495 17.38 1.68 19.67
C ILE A 495 17.95 3.08 19.48
N LYS A 496 18.98 3.18 18.64
CA LYS A 496 19.65 4.42 18.31
C LYS A 496 19.20 4.88 16.94
N PHE A 497 18.91 6.16 16.86
CA PHE A 497 18.60 6.88 15.62
C PHE A 497 19.68 7.92 15.43
N LYS A 498 20.27 7.95 14.24
CA LYS A 498 21.25 8.96 13.85
C LYS A 498 20.96 9.40 12.43
N ARG A 499 20.82 10.70 12.22
CA ARG A 499 20.73 11.30 10.89
C ARG A 499 22.11 11.30 10.25
N GLU A 500 22.17 10.81 9.02
CA GLU A 500 23.40 10.64 8.26
C GLU A 500 23.50 11.72 7.18
N GLU A 501 24.45 12.64 7.34
CA GLU A 501 24.76 13.69 6.36
C GLU A 501 25.92 13.30 5.41
N GLY A 502 26.64 12.23 5.73
CA GLY A 502 27.82 11.76 4.99
C GLY A 502 27.51 10.76 3.86
N ASP A 503 28.49 9.91 3.53
CA ASP A 503 28.36 8.99 2.39
C ASP A 503 27.44 7.80 2.67
N LEU A 504 27.11 7.49 3.94
CA LEU A 504 26.19 6.39 4.29
C LEU A 504 24.86 6.49 3.56
N ARG A 505 24.47 7.71 3.17
CA ARG A 505 23.32 8.01 2.32
C ARG A 505 23.26 7.16 1.05
N ASN A 506 24.40 6.75 0.50
CA ASN A 506 24.47 5.87 -0.66
C ASN A 506 23.83 4.49 -0.44
N LEU A 507 23.59 4.09 0.82
CA LEU A 507 23.02 2.80 1.20
C LEU A 507 21.49 2.79 1.34
N MET A 508 20.81 3.93 1.27
CA MET A 508 19.35 3.97 1.36
C MET A 508 18.67 3.27 0.16
N ASN A 509 17.49 2.67 0.29
CA ASN A 509 16.85 2.16 1.51
C ASN A 509 17.27 0.69 1.68
N SER A 510 18.14 0.37 2.64
CA SER A 510 18.59 -1.03 2.80
C SER A 510 18.91 -1.39 4.25
N SER A 511 18.85 -2.69 4.52
CA SER A 511 19.43 -3.30 5.71
C SER A 511 20.88 -3.69 5.42
N VAL A 512 21.82 -3.21 6.25
CA VAL A 512 23.23 -3.56 6.15
C VAL A 512 23.52 -4.71 7.10
N ASN A 513 23.81 -5.89 6.55
CA ASN A 513 24.19 -7.06 7.32
C ASN A 513 25.67 -6.99 7.70
N ILE A 514 25.98 -7.12 8.99
CA ILE A 514 27.36 -7.16 9.48
C ILE A 514 27.83 -8.61 9.50
N ILE A 515 28.87 -8.88 8.73
CA ILE A 515 29.54 -10.19 8.65
C ILE A 515 30.72 -10.18 9.61
N ASP A 516 30.60 -10.95 10.69
CA ASP A 516 31.59 -11.01 11.78
C ASP A 516 32.41 -12.31 11.82
N ASN A 517 32.01 -13.32 11.05
CA ASN A 517 32.65 -14.65 11.02
C ASN A 517 33.62 -14.85 9.84
N LEU A 518 34.01 -13.78 9.15
CA LEU A 518 34.92 -13.83 8.00
C LEU A 518 36.39 -13.78 8.45
N ASN A 519 36.86 -14.85 9.10
CA ASN A 519 38.17 -14.92 9.74
C ASN A 519 39.15 -15.92 9.07
N SER A 520 38.77 -16.55 7.98
CA SER A 520 39.56 -17.56 7.27
C SER A 520 39.43 -17.46 5.74
N THR A 521 40.38 -18.03 5.02
CA THR A 521 40.29 -18.24 3.57
C THR A 521 39.28 -19.36 3.24
N GLY A 522 38.78 -19.40 2.02
CA GLY A 522 37.84 -20.41 1.56
C GLY A 522 36.47 -19.81 1.19
N ALA A 523 35.48 -20.69 1.08
CA ALA A 523 34.12 -20.31 0.70
C ALA A 523 33.27 -19.95 1.92
N HIS A 524 32.65 -18.77 1.88
CA HIS A 524 31.72 -18.28 2.90
C HIS A 524 30.40 -17.93 2.24
N TYR A 525 29.27 -18.24 2.88
CA TYR A 525 27.95 -17.88 2.35
C TYR A 525 27.00 -17.34 3.41
N TYR A 526 26.16 -16.40 3.00
CA TYR A 526 25.24 -15.66 3.86
C TYR A 526 23.86 -15.68 3.23
N THR A 527 22.91 -16.35 3.90
CA THR A 527 21.52 -16.46 3.43
C THR A 527 20.66 -15.45 4.18
N ARG A 528 19.92 -14.63 3.44
CA ARG A 528 18.94 -13.67 3.96
C ARG A 528 17.67 -13.74 3.11
N GLN A 529 16.56 -13.25 3.65
CA GLN A 529 15.39 -12.94 2.83
C GLN A 529 15.81 -11.98 1.72
N SER A 530 15.41 -12.29 0.49
CA SER A 530 15.65 -11.43 -0.67
C SER A 530 14.74 -10.21 -0.60
N PRO A 531 15.25 -9.00 -0.90
CA PRO A 531 14.41 -7.89 -1.32
C PRO A 531 13.59 -8.23 -2.57
N ASP A 532 12.54 -7.45 -2.84
CA ASP A 532 11.84 -7.48 -4.14
C ASP A 532 12.74 -6.89 -5.24
N VAL A 533 12.33 -7.04 -6.49
CA VAL A 533 12.98 -6.44 -7.65
C VAL A 533 13.03 -4.91 -7.48
N HIS A 534 14.19 -4.32 -7.72
CA HIS A 534 14.56 -2.91 -7.50
C HIS A 534 14.76 -2.46 -6.04
N ASP A 535 14.60 -3.37 -5.08
CA ASP A 535 14.94 -3.11 -3.68
C ASP A 535 16.38 -3.56 -3.35
N TYR A 536 16.87 -3.09 -2.20
CA TYR A 536 18.27 -3.19 -1.83
C TYR A 536 18.54 -4.02 -0.57
N ILE A 537 19.64 -4.77 -0.61
CA ILE A 537 20.27 -5.41 0.55
C ILE A 537 21.77 -5.10 0.54
N SER A 538 22.35 -4.86 1.72
CA SER A 538 23.75 -4.50 1.85
C SER A 538 24.49 -5.43 2.80
N TYR A 539 25.80 -5.62 2.57
CA TYR A 539 26.66 -6.48 3.39
C TYR A 539 27.95 -5.76 3.73
N GLU A 540 28.21 -5.56 5.01
CA GLU A 540 29.45 -5.03 5.57
C GLU A 540 30.34 -6.19 6.02
N PHE A 541 31.58 -6.24 5.53
CA PHE A 541 32.54 -7.29 5.87
C PHE A 541 33.96 -6.76 5.98
N THR A 542 34.77 -7.43 6.79
CA THR A 542 36.21 -7.15 6.94
C THR A 542 37.01 -8.27 6.31
N VAL A 543 37.97 -7.94 5.43
CA VAL A 543 38.85 -8.95 4.82
C VAL A 543 39.78 -9.53 5.89
N PRO A 544 39.92 -10.85 6.03
CA PRO A 544 40.75 -11.46 7.07
C PRO A 544 42.23 -11.08 6.94
N GLY A 545 42.92 -11.01 8.09
CA GLY A 545 44.33 -10.61 8.20
C GLY A 545 44.52 -9.20 8.75
N ASN A 546 45.78 -8.82 8.97
CA ASN A 546 46.11 -7.52 9.56
C ASN A 546 46.11 -6.40 8.50
N PHE A 547 45.59 -5.23 8.86
CA PHE A 547 45.68 -4.05 8.01
C PHE A 547 47.07 -3.43 8.09
N ASN A 548 47.87 -3.62 7.04
CA ASN A 548 49.19 -3.00 6.87
C ASN A 548 49.31 -2.17 5.58
N ASN A 549 48.16 -1.91 4.93
CA ASN A 549 48.06 -1.16 3.68
C ASN A 549 48.87 -1.74 2.50
N LYS A 550 49.22 -3.04 2.56
CA LYS A 550 50.04 -3.73 1.54
C LYS A 550 49.48 -5.11 1.19
N ASP A 551 49.20 -5.93 2.19
CA ASP A 551 48.75 -7.31 1.98
C ASP A 551 47.33 -7.32 1.41
N THR A 552 47.11 -8.17 0.41
CA THR A 552 45.81 -8.29 -0.28
C THR A 552 45.41 -9.75 -0.45
N SER A 553 44.11 -10.00 -0.35
CA SER A 553 43.47 -11.27 -0.69
C SER A 553 42.60 -11.11 -1.94
N ASN A 554 42.51 -12.16 -2.73
CA ASN A 554 41.61 -12.25 -3.87
C ASN A 554 40.20 -12.65 -3.39
N ILE A 555 39.22 -11.80 -3.65
CA ILE A 555 37.84 -11.92 -3.20
C ILE A 555 36.93 -12.11 -4.41
N ARG A 556 36.08 -13.14 -4.38
CA ARG A 556 35.03 -13.35 -5.37
C ARG A 556 33.67 -13.19 -4.69
N LEU A 557 32.86 -12.29 -5.24
CA LEU A 557 31.52 -11.96 -4.75
C LEU A 557 30.49 -12.42 -5.77
N TYR A 558 29.56 -13.29 -5.36
CA TYR A 558 28.51 -13.79 -6.25
C TYR A 558 27.25 -14.23 -5.49
N THR A 559 26.12 -14.33 -6.19
CA THR A 559 24.87 -14.90 -5.68
C THR A 559 24.53 -16.22 -6.39
N SER A 560 23.77 -17.12 -5.74
CA SER A 560 23.40 -18.41 -6.33
C SER A 560 22.04 -18.42 -7.05
N ASN A 561 21.04 -17.71 -6.48
CA ASN A 561 19.64 -17.88 -6.87
C ASN A 561 19.08 -16.65 -7.60
N ASN A 562 19.26 -15.48 -7.00
CA ASN A 562 18.68 -14.22 -7.47
C ASN A 562 19.76 -13.39 -8.18
N GLN A 563 19.39 -12.77 -9.30
CA GLN A 563 20.25 -11.81 -9.97
C GLN A 563 20.19 -10.47 -9.24
N GLY A 564 21.34 -9.82 -9.14
CA GLY A 564 21.42 -8.47 -8.64
C GLY A 564 22.62 -7.71 -9.19
N ILE A 565 22.51 -6.38 -9.14
CA ILE A 565 23.55 -5.44 -9.53
C ILE A 565 24.22 -4.93 -8.25
N GLY A 566 25.50 -5.27 -8.09
CA GLY A 566 26.31 -4.91 -6.95
C GLY A 566 27.14 -3.64 -7.17
N THR A 567 27.21 -2.81 -6.14
CA THR A 567 28.21 -1.73 -6.01
C THR A 567 29.03 -1.98 -4.75
N LEU A 568 30.35 -2.02 -4.90
CA LEU A 568 31.29 -2.29 -3.82
C LEU A 568 31.95 -0.99 -3.37
N PHE A 569 31.87 -0.72 -2.07
CA PHE A 569 32.46 0.44 -1.42
C PHE A 569 33.57 0.02 -0.46
N ARG A 570 34.68 0.77 -0.45
CA ARG A 570 35.65 0.76 0.64
C ARG A 570 35.16 1.69 1.75
N VAL A 571 35.12 1.21 2.98
CA VAL A 571 34.75 2.00 4.16
C VAL A 571 36.01 2.54 4.82
N ILE A 572 35.97 3.83 5.16
CA ILE A 572 36.99 4.49 5.97
C ILE A 572 36.25 5.27 7.06
N GLU A 573 36.58 5.00 8.31
CA GLU A 573 36.11 5.81 9.44
C GLU A 573 37.02 7.03 9.61
N THR A 574 36.41 8.21 9.68
CA THR A 574 37.08 9.50 9.87
C THR A 574 36.48 10.24 11.06
N ILE A 575 37.11 11.33 11.49
CA ILE A 575 36.55 12.20 12.54
C ILE A 575 35.17 12.77 12.18
N ASP A 576 34.89 12.92 10.87
CA ASP A 576 33.63 13.46 10.34
C ASP A 576 32.58 12.34 10.06
N GLY A 577 32.89 11.10 10.44
CA GLY A 577 32.05 9.92 10.21
C GLY A 577 32.61 8.99 9.13
N TYR A 578 31.75 8.13 8.60
CA TYR A 578 32.15 7.12 7.61
C TYR A 578 32.18 7.71 6.19
N LYS A 579 33.27 7.42 5.48
CA LYS A 579 33.45 7.70 4.06
C LYS A 579 33.31 6.41 3.25
N LEU A 580 32.57 6.47 2.14
CA LEU A 580 32.36 5.32 1.24
C LEU A 580 32.96 5.63 -0.12
N ILE A 581 34.01 4.90 -0.48
CA ILE A 581 34.69 5.06 -1.78
C ILE A 581 34.22 3.93 -2.70
N GLY A 582 33.50 4.26 -3.76
CA GLY A 582 33.10 3.28 -4.78
C GLY A 582 34.31 2.72 -5.52
N ILE A 583 34.56 1.41 -5.36
CA ILE A 583 35.72 0.73 -5.98
C ILE A 583 35.32 -0.18 -7.15
N ARG A 584 34.07 -0.66 -7.17
CA ARG A 584 33.46 -1.37 -8.32
C ARG A 584 31.98 -1.03 -8.41
N GLN A 585 31.49 -0.94 -9.63
CA GLN A 585 30.09 -0.67 -9.96
C GLN A 585 29.61 -1.71 -11.00
N ASN A 586 28.30 -1.86 -11.14
CA ASN A 586 27.67 -2.74 -12.12
C ASN A 586 28.14 -4.21 -12.05
N LEU A 587 28.35 -4.73 -10.83
CA LEU A 587 28.69 -6.14 -10.63
C LEU A 587 27.42 -6.98 -10.86
N HIS A 588 27.34 -7.72 -11.96
CA HIS A 588 26.33 -8.76 -12.11
C HIS A 588 26.69 -9.93 -11.21
N LEU A 589 25.89 -10.20 -10.17
CA LEU A 589 26.29 -11.11 -9.09
C LEU A 589 25.94 -12.57 -9.35
N LEU A 590 24.90 -12.89 -10.12
CA LEU A 590 24.46 -14.27 -10.31
C LEU A 590 25.57 -15.11 -10.95
N ASN A 591 26.07 -16.09 -10.19
CA ASN A 591 27.15 -16.99 -10.60
C ASN A 591 28.42 -16.26 -11.11
N ASN A 592 28.64 -15.02 -10.68
CA ASN A 592 29.80 -14.22 -11.09
C ASN A 592 31.11 -14.97 -10.85
N THR A 593 31.98 -15.03 -11.85
CA THR A 593 33.31 -15.67 -11.79
C THR A 593 34.44 -14.66 -11.59
N ASN A 594 34.16 -13.36 -11.75
CA ASN A 594 35.17 -12.32 -11.60
C ASN A 594 35.56 -12.14 -10.13
N SER A 595 36.86 -11.96 -9.89
CA SER A 595 37.42 -11.69 -8.57
C SER A 595 38.13 -10.33 -8.53
N ILE A 596 38.35 -9.82 -7.32
CA ILE A 596 39.01 -8.55 -7.05
C ILE A 596 39.98 -8.70 -5.88
N ARG A 597 41.19 -8.13 -5.99
CA ARG A 597 42.12 -8.05 -4.87
C ARG A 597 41.73 -6.92 -3.92
N LEU A 598 41.48 -7.23 -2.66
CA LEU A 598 41.14 -6.27 -1.60
C LEU A 598 42.22 -6.32 -0.50
N LEU A 599 42.45 -5.18 0.15
CA LEU A 599 43.41 -5.07 1.27
C LEU A 599 42.93 -5.89 2.48
N ASN A 600 43.86 -6.60 3.12
CA ASN A 600 43.59 -7.36 4.34
C ASN A 600 43.34 -6.42 5.52
N GLY A 601 42.47 -6.81 6.45
CA GLY A 601 42.06 -6.02 7.62
C GLY A 601 41.22 -4.78 7.30
N ALA A 602 40.84 -4.58 6.03
CA ALA A 602 40.00 -3.46 5.61
C ALA A 602 38.51 -3.83 5.56
N ILE A 603 37.67 -2.81 5.78
CA ILE A 603 36.20 -2.93 5.79
C ILE A 603 35.63 -2.52 4.42
N TYR A 604 34.68 -3.30 3.91
CA TYR A 604 33.97 -3.03 2.66
C TYR A 604 32.46 -3.21 2.84
N ILE A 605 31.69 -2.51 2.01
CA ILE A 605 30.24 -2.69 1.91
C ILE A 605 29.87 -3.03 0.47
N LEU A 606 29.19 -4.15 0.26
CA LEU A 606 28.54 -4.49 -0.99
C LEU A 606 27.05 -4.12 -0.89
N LYS A 607 26.60 -3.13 -1.68
CA LYS A 607 25.18 -2.82 -1.87
C LYS A 607 24.68 -3.59 -3.10
N VAL A 608 23.57 -4.31 -2.96
CA VAL A 608 22.99 -5.14 -4.02
C VAL A 608 21.57 -4.66 -4.30
N GLU A 609 21.28 -4.28 -5.55
CA GLU A 609 19.92 -4.13 -6.08
C GLU A 609 19.48 -5.47 -6.69
N VAL A 610 18.34 -6.01 -6.28
CA VAL A 610 17.80 -7.25 -6.89
C VAL A 610 17.17 -6.89 -8.23
N THR A 611 17.52 -7.61 -9.30
CA THR A 611 16.93 -7.40 -10.63
C THR A 611 16.11 -8.58 -11.12
N GLU A 612 16.34 -9.79 -10.58
CA GLU A 612 15.51 -10.97 -10.83
C GLU A 612 15.32 -11.77 -9.54
N LEU A 613 14.06 -11.99 -9.16
CA LEU A 613 13.67 -12.72 -7.96
C LEU A 613 13.24 -14.16 -8.31
N ASN A 614 14.16 -15.11 -8.19
CA ASN A 614 13.92 -16.53 -8.48
C ASN A 614 13.72 -17.38 -7.22
N ASN A 615 14.13 -16.87 -6.04
CA ASN A 615 14.03 -17.55 -4.76
C ASN A 615 13.71 -16.57 -3.64
N TYR A 616 12.96 -17.02 -2.63
CA TYR A 616 12.64 -16.21 -1.44
C TYR A 616 13.89 -15.70 -0.72
N ASN A 617 14.97 -16.49 -0.72
CA ASN A 617 16.24 -16.10 -0.12
C ASN A 617 17.27 -15.69 -1.17
N ILE A 618 17.99 -14.61 -0.86
CA ILE A 618 19.25 -14.27 -1.52
C ILE A 618 20.41 -14.90 -0.73
N ARG A 619 21.29 -15.60 -1.45
CA ARG A 619 22.51 -16.19 -0.89
C ARG A 619 23.71 -15.47 -1.49
N LEU A 620 24.37 -14.65 -0.68
CA LEU A 620 25.66 -14.04 -1.05
C LEU A 620 26.78 -15.00 -0.70
N HIS A 621 27.69 -15.21 -1.63
CA HIS A 621 28.96 -15.89 -1.42
C HIS A 621 30.11 -14.89 -1.43
N ILE A 622 31.04 -15.08 -0.49
CA ILE A 622 32.30 -14.34 -0.38
C ILE A 622 33.42 -15.38 -0.33
N ASP A 623 33.98 -15.73 -1.49
CA ASP A 623 35.09 -16.67 -1.56
C ASP A 623 36.41 -15.90 -1.47
N ILE A 624 37.31 -16.38 -0.61
CA ILE A 624 38.60 -15.75 -0.31
C ILE A 624 39.73 -16.72 -0.66
N THR A 625 40.58 -16.30 -1.60
CA THR A 625 41.83 -16.98 -1.97
C THR A 625 42.99 -15.99 -1.86
N ASN A 626 44.19 -16.44 -1.50
CA ASN A 626 45.36 -15.54 -1.36
C ASN A 626 46.20 -15.49 -2.63
#